data_AF-A0A2T2VRN4-F1
#
_entry.id   AF-A0A2T2VRN4-F1
#
_cell.length_a   1.000
_cell.length_b   1.000
_cell.length_c   1.000
_cell.angle_alpha   90.00
_cell.angle_beta   90.00
_cell.angle_gamma   90.00
#
_symmetry.space_group_name_H-M   'P 1'
#
loop_
_entity.id
_entity.type
_entity.pdbx_description
1 polymer ?
#
loop_
_entity_poly.entity_id
_entity_poly.type
_entity_poly.pdbx_seq_one_letter_code
_entity_poly.pdbx_strand_id
1 'polypeptide(L)'
;MDNKPLYKPFKSKAKNKKYSVYVMKDGKKKLIHFGDSRYEDFTQHKDKERRKSYLKRAKGIKNKKGDLTYKDKNTANYWSIKLLWNG
;
A
#
# COMPACT_ATOMS: atom_id res chain seq x y z
N MET A 1 -13.37 -13.79 -15.49
CA MET A 1 -12.62 -13.84 -14.21
C MET A 1 -11.41 -12.93 -14.33
N ASP A 2 -11.18 -12.02 -13.38
CA ASP A 2 -10.12 -11.02 -13.45
C ASP A 2 -8.72 -11.68 -13.38
N ASN A 3 -8.12 -11.93 -14.55
CA ASN A 3 -6.81 -12.59 -14.72
C ASN A 3 -5.62 -11.66 -14.39
N LYS A 4 -5.76 -10.83 -13.34
CA LYS A 4 -4.75 -9.84 -12.98
C LYS A 4 -3.56 -10.53 -12.29
N PRO A 5 -2.31 -10.19 -12.65
CA PRO A 5 -1.11 -10.82 -12.10
C PRO A 5 -0.89 -10.46 -10.63
N LEU A 6 -0.13 -11.30 -9.94
CA LEU A 6 0.32 -11.04 -8.57
C LEU A 6 1.28 -9.84 -8.55
N TYR A 7 1.24 -9.06 -7.47
CA TYR A 7 2.17 -7.98 -7.18
C TYR A 7 2.23 -6.86 -8.22
N LYS A 8 1.18 -6.72 -9.05
CA LYS A 8 1.01 -5.61 -9.97
C LYS A 8 -0.22 -4.79 -9.55
N PRO A 9 -0.02 -3.61 -8.93
CA PRO A 9 -1.14 -2.74 -8.57
C PRO A 9 -1.98 -2.32 -9.77
N PHE A 10 -3.28 -2.18 -9.55
CA PHE A 10 -4.27 -1.72 -10.53
C PHE A 10 -5.30 -0.82 -9.85
N LYS A 11 -6.02 0.01 -10.62
CA LYS A 11 -7.04 0.92 -10.07
C LYS A 11 -8.12 0.14 -9.31
N SER A 12 -8.39 0.56 -8.08
CA SER A 12 -9.38 -0.11 -7.23
C SER A 12 -10.81 0.22 -7.66
N LYS A 13 -11.73 -0.73 -7.47
CA LYS A 13 -13.18 -0.50 -7.53
C LYS A 13 -13.80 -0.33 -6.13
N ALA A 14 -13.04 -0.58 -5.07
CA ALA A 14 -13.52 -0.47 -3.69
C ALA A 14 -13.70 0.99 -3.27
N LYS A 15 -14.76 1.29 -2.50
CA LYS A 15 -15.07 2.63 -2.00
C LYS A 15 -13.86 3.23 -1.27
N ASN A 16 -13.55 4.49 -1.60
CA ASN A 16 -12.46 5.27 -1.02
C ASN A 16 -11.06 4.66 -1.18
N LYS A 17 -10.83 3.77 -2.14
CA LYS A 17 -9.50 3.16 -2.38
C LYS A 17 -8.92 3.58 -3.72
N LYS A 18 -7.63 3.91 -3.74
CA LYS A 18 -6.94 4.29 -4.99
C LYS A 18 -6.58 3.06 -5.82
N TYR A 19 -5.91 2.09 -5.20
CA TYR A 19 -5.37 0.93 -5.87
C TYR A 19 -5.72 -0.36 -5.15
N SER A 20 -5.66 -1.45 -5.90
CA SER A 20 -5.71 -2.81 -5.40
C SER A 20 -4.55 -3.61 -5.96
N VAL A 21 -4.16 -4.67 -5.29
CA VAL A 21 -3.13 -5.60 -5.76
C VAL A 21 -3.42 -6.99 -5.24
N TYR A 22 -3.20 -8.00 -6.08
CA TYR A 22 -3.24 -9.39 -5.63
C TYR A 22 -1.88 -9.78 -5.04
N VAL A 23 -1.91 -10.38 -3.85
CA VAL A 23 -0.72 -10.83 -3.11
C VAL A 23 -0.90 -12.29 -2.70
N MET A 24 0.19 -12.96 -2.34
CA MET A 24 0.13 -14.30 -1.74
C MET A 24 0.23 -14.18 -0.23
N LYS A 25 -0.77 -14.67 0.48
CA LYS A 25 -0.77 -14.72 1.94
C LYS A 25 -1.18 -16.11 2.40
N ASP A 26 -0.33 -16.74 3.20
CA ASP A 26 -0.58 -18.09 3.74
C ASP A 26 -0.91 -19.10 2.63
N GLY A 27 -0.15 -19.06 1.53
CA GLY A 27 -0.35 -19.94 0.36
C GLY A 27 -1.55 -19.60 -0.52
N LYS A 28 -2.35 -18.58 -0.19
CA LYS A 28 -3.57 -18.21 -0.91
C LYS A 28 -3.46 -16.83 -1.56
N LYS A 29 -4.02 -16.70 -2.77
CA LYS A 29 -4.17 -15.41 -3.45
C LYS A 29 -5.17 -14.55 -2.67
N LYS A 30 -4.74 -13.35 -2.26
CA LYS A 30 -5.55 -12.37 -1.55
C LYS A 30 -5.54 -11.05 -2.28
N LEU A 31 -6.70 -10.42 -2.41
CA LEU A 31 -6.80 -9.04 -2.87
C LEU A 31 -6.63 -8.09 -1.68
N ILE A 32 -5.76 -7.09 -1.82
CA ILE A 32 -5.63 -6.00 -0.85
C ILE A 32 -5.90 -4.67 -1.54
N HIS A 33 -6.55 -3.75 -0.82
CA HIS A 33 -6.84 -2.40 -1.28
C HIS A 33 -6.04 -1.38 -0.48
N PHE A 34 -5.47 -0.38 -1.14
CA PHE A 34 -4.56 0.57 -0.51
C PHE A 34 -4.65 1.97 -1.15
N GLY A 35 -4.17 2.97 -0.40
CA GLY A 35 -4.39 4.40 -0.68
C GLY A 35 -5.83 4.82 -0.45
N ASP A 36 -6.07 5.95 0.23
CA ASP A 36 -7.41 6.51 0.40
C ASP A 36 -7.66 7.59 -0.65
N SER A 37 -8.71 7.44 -1.47
CA SER A 37 -8.98 8.36 -2.59
C SER A 37 -9.44 9.75 -2.17
N ARG A 38 -9.81 9.95 -0.90
CA ARG A 38 -10.26 11.25 -0.38
C ARG A 38 -9.09 12.16 0.02
N TYR A 39 -7.88 11.63 0.07
CA TYR A 39 -6.69 12.36 0.50
C TYR A 39 -5.61 12.34 -0.58
N GLU A 40 -4.88 13.45 -0.68
CA GLU A 40 -3.69 13.49 -1.52
C GLU A 40 -2.57 12.62 -0.95
N ASP A 41 -1.66 12.20 -1.82
CA ASP A 41 -0.40 11.55 -1.47
C ASP A 41 0.73 12.24 -2.20
N PHE A 42 1.97 11.81 -1.96
CA PHE A 42 3.14 12.49 -2.48
C PHE A 42 3.18 12.52 -4.01
N THR A 43 2.53 11.58 -4.69
CA THR A 43 2.47 11.62 -6.17
C THR A 43 1.68 12.82 -6.69
N GLN A 44 0.83 13.43 -5.87
CA GLN A 44 0.00 14.59 -6.20
C GLN A 44 0.56 15.88 -5.57
N HIS A 45 0.66 15.95 -4.24
CA HIS A 45 0.97 17.20 -3.54
C HIS A 45 2.47 17.58 -3.52
N LYS A 46 3.38 16.61 -3.74
CA LYS A 46 4.85 16.78 -3.77
C LYS A 46 5.54 17.40 -2.52
N ASP A 47 4.79 17.76 -1.48
CA ASP A 47 5.31 18.15 -0.17
C ASP A 47 6.24 17.08 0.48
N LYS A 48 7.51 17.47 0.68
CA LYS A 48 8.58 16.63 1.21
C LYS A 48 8.48 16.43 2.74
N GLU A 49 8.01 17.43 3.48
CA GLU A 49 7.87 17.34 4.95
C GLU A 49 6.69 16.45 5.34
N ARG A 50 5.56 16.59 4.63
CA ARG A 50 4.42 15.67 4.76
C ARG A 50 4.82 14.24 4.42
N ARG A 51 5.62 14.06 3.35
CA ARG A 51 6.18 12.74 3.00
C ARG A 51 7.08 12.19 4.10
N LYS A 52 8.03 12.97 4.61
CA LYS A 52 8.95 12.55 5.69
C LYS A 52 8.18 12.10 6.93
N SER A 53 7.20 12.90 7.36
CA SER A 53 6.34 12.61 8.50
C SER A 53 5.50 11.34 8.29
N TYR A 54 4.90 11.18 7.11
CA TYR A 54 4.19 9.95 6.75
C TYR A 54 5.10 8.73 6.79
N LEU A 55 6.27 8.78 6.15
CA LEU A 55 7.20 7.65 6.07
C LEU A 55 7.75 7.26 7.44
N LYS A 56 8.04 8.22 8.33
CA LYS A 56 8.47 7.95 9.71
C LYS A 56 7.44 7.10 10.45
N ARG A 57 6.15 7.47 10.36
CA ARG A 57 5.06 6.71 10.98
C ARG A 57 4.83 5.37 10.28
N ALA A 58 4.74 5.37 8.96
CA ALA A 58 4.39 4.20 8.17
C ALA A 58 5.45 3.10 8.25
N LYS A 59 6.74 3.46 8.28
CA LYS A 59 7.85 2.51 8.46
C LYS A 59 7.90 1.92 9.88
N GLY A 60 7.24 2.53 10.86
CA GLY A 60 7.13 2.00 12.22
C GLY A 60 6.03 0.96 12.44
N ILE A 61 5.12 0.75 11.47
CA ILE A 61 3.95 -0.13 11.64
C ILE A 61 4.38 -1.60 11.63
N LYS A 62 4.09 -2.31 12.72
CA LYS A 62 4.38 -3.74 12.93
C LYS A 62 3.13 -4.61 12.81
N ASN A 63 3.30 -5.87 12.37
CA ASN A 63 2.25 -6.89 12.38
C ASN A 63 2.10 -7.53 13.78
N LYS A 64 1.18 -8.49 13.95
CA LYS A 64 0.97 -9.21 15.22
C LYS A 64 2.19 -10.01 15.71
N LYS A 65 3.13 -10.34 14.82
CA LYS A 65 4.37 -11.05 15.13
C LYS A 65 5.53 -10.09 15.44
N GLY A 66 5.30 -8.77 15.36
CA GLY A 66 6.33 -7.75 15.58
C GLY A 66 7.10 -7.34 14.31
N ASP A 67 6.81 -7.93 13.14
CA ASP A 67 7.54 -7.63 11.91
C ASP A 67 7.08 -6.33 11.27
N LEU A 68 8.02 -5.59 10.69
CA LEU A 68 7.77 -4.32 10.01
C LEU A 68 7.00 -4.55 8.70
N THR A 69 5.77 -4.03 8.64
CA THR A 69 4.86 -4.25 7.50
C THR A 69 5.35 -3.62 6.20
N TYR A 70 6.12 -2.53 6.25
CA TYR A 70 6.67 -1.90 5.05
C TYR A 70 7.72 -2.76 4.34
N LYS A 71 8.23 -3.81 4.97
CA LYS A 71 9.17 -4.78 4.36
C LYS A 71 8.45 -5.97 3.71
N ASP A 72 7.15 -6.15 3.99
CA ASP A 72 6.37 -7.28 3.49
C ASP A 72 5.44 -6.84 2.34
N LYS A 73 5.76 -7.31 1.12
CA LYS A 73 4.98 -7.08 -0.11
C LYS A 73 3.56 -7.63 -0.07
N ASN A 74 3.21 -8.44 0.93
CA ASN A 74 1.86 -8.96 1.12
C ASN A 74 0.99 -8.04 1.99
N THR A 75 1.46 -6.83 2.33
CA THR A 75 0.72 -5.85 3.14
C THR A 75 0.34 -4.59 2.35
N ALA A 76 -0.77 -3.95 2.73
CA ALA A 76 -1.19 -2.68 2.13
C ALA A 76 -0.22 -1.52 2.40
N ASN A 77 0.50 -1.57 3.53
CA ASN A 77 1.45 -0.53 3.91
C ASN A 77 2.66 -0.49 2.96
N TYR A 78 3.23 -1.66 2.61
CA TYR A 78 4.30 -1.79 1.61
C TYR A 78 3.92 -1.07 0.30
N TRP A 79 2.74 -1.37 -0.24
CA TRP A 79 2.31 -0.80 -1.51
C TRP A 79 1.99 0.68 -1.43
N SER A 80 1.44 1.14 -0.31
CA SER A 80 1.19 2.57 -0.09
C SER A 80 2.52 3.33 -0.06
N ILE A 81 3.51 2.86 0.71
CA ILE A 81 4.82 3.50 0.79
C ILE A 81 5.51 3.53 -0.58
N LYS A 82 5.53 2.39 -1.28
CA LYS A 82 6.26 2.24 -2.54
C LYS A 82 5.64 3.05 -3.68
N LEU A 83 4.31 3.01 -3.83
CA LEU A 83 3.63 3.61 -4.98
C LEU A 83 3.14 5.04 -4.74
N LEU A 84 2.72 5.37 -3.52
CA LEU A 84 2.07 6.65 -3.21
C LEU A 84 3.00 7.64 -2.50
N TRP A 85 4.06 7.14 -1.86
CA TRP A 85 4.97 7.95 -1.04
C TRP A 85 6.45 7.82 -1.43
N ASN A 86 6.77 7.07 -2.50
CA ASN A 86 8.11 6.84 -3.03
C ASN A 86 9.17 6.53 -1.95
N GLY A 87 8.82 5.77 -0.91
CA GLY A 87 9.63 5.61 0.29
C GLY A 87 10.29 4.28 0.48
#